data_AF-A0A2K8UIZ6-F1
#
_entry.id   AF-A0A2K8UIZ6-F1
#
_cell.length_a   1.000
_cell.length_b   1.000
_cell.length_c   1.000
_cell.angle_alpha   90.00
_cell.angle_beta   90.00
_cell.angle_gamma   90.00
#
_symmetry.space_group_name_H-M   'P 1'
#
loop_
_entity.id
_entity.type
_entity.pdbx_description
1 polymer ?
#
loop_
_entity_poly.entity_id
_entity_poly.type
_entity_poly.pdbx_seq_one_letter_code
_entity_poly.pdbx_strand_id
1 'polypeptide(L)'
;MASAQIEIPEDVLDSARLTPAEAKRELAVALYAQRRLSAGKARAWAGLSLWEFRQLSASRGIPVDFDEAELAEDLKAIDQWERSHGIEP
;
A
#
# COMPACT_ATOMS: atom_id res chain seq x y z
N MET A 1 -10.85 17.54 2.13
CA MET A 1 -10.55 16.19 2.67
C MET A 1 -10.49 16.31 4.18
N ALA A 2 -11.05 15.35 4.93
CA ALA A 2 -10.93 15.33 6.39
C ALA A 2 -9.56 14.75 6.78
N SER A 3 -8.85 15.39 7.71
CA SER A 3 -7.60 14.90 8.28
C SER A 3 -7.82 14.47 9.73
N ALA A 4 -7.15 13.38 10.12
CA ALA A 4 -7.06 12.93 11.50
C ALA A 4 -5.60 13.04 11.96
N GLN A 5 -5.39 13.46 13.21
CA GLN A 5 -4.05 13.53 13.83
C GLN A 5 -3.90 12.39 14.83
N ILE A 6 -2.72 11.78 14.82
CA ILE A 6 -2.30 10.76 15.79
C ILE A 6 -1.05 11.32 16.47
N GLU A 7 -1.08 11.45 17.78
CA GLU A 7 0.07 11.86 18.58
C GLU A 7 0.81 10.61 19.07
N ILE A 8 2.12 10.60 18.88
CA ILE A 8 3.00 9.54 19.37
C ILE A 8 4.00 10.21 20.33
N PRO A 9 4.05 9.80 21.60
CA PRO A 9 5.04 10.31 22.54
C PRO A 9 6.48 10.08 22.06
N GLU A 10 7.38 11.03 22.34
CA GLU A 10 8.78 10.95 21.92
C GLU A 10 9.50 9.75 22.56
N ASP A 11 9.20 9.42 23.81
CA ASP A 11 9.79 8.27 24.51
C ASP A 11 9.43 6.94 23.85
N VAL A 12 8.24 6.83 23.24
CA VAL A 12 7.81 5.66 22.47
C VAL A 12 8.60 5.57 21.17
N LEU A 13 8.78 6.69 20.45
CA LEU A 13 9.59 6.73 19.22
C LEU A 13 11.04 6.39 19.50
N ASP A 14 11.62 6.95 20.57
CA ASP A 14 12.99 6.71 21.00
C ASP A 14 13.19 5.25 21.42
N SER A 15 12.25 4.69 22.18
CA SER A 15 12.28 3.28 22.60
C SER A 15 12.19 2.34 21.39
N ALA A 16 11.38 2.69 20.39
CA ALA A 16 11.27 1.95 19.15
C ALA A 16 12.44 2.20 18.18
N ARG A 17 13.27 3.23 18.44
CA ARG A 17 14.32 3.74 17.55
C ARG A 17 13.78 4.08 16.16
N LEU A 18 12.60 4.71 16.12
CA LEU A 18 11.92 5.09 14.88
C LEU A 18 11.80 6.60 14.80
N THR A 19 12.06 7.13 13.61
CA THR A 19 11.61 8.47 13.25
C THR A 19 10.10 8.50 13.00
N PRO A 20 9.43 9.67 13.07
CA PRO A 20 8.01 9.78 12.71
C PRO A 20 7.70 9.28 11.29
N ALA A 21 8.65 9.47 10.36
CA ALA A 21 8.53 8.98 8.99
C ALA A 21 8.57 7.46 8.92
N GLU A 22 9.44 6.82 9.71
CA GLU A 22 9.49 5.36 9.79
C GLU A 22 8.25 4.81 10.50
N ALA A 23 7.79 5.40 11.60
CA ALA A 23 6.55 5.02 12.26
C ALA A 23 5.33 5.08 11.32
N LYS A 24 5.28 6.10 10.44
CA LYS A 24 4.25 6.19 9.39
C LYS A 24 4.35 5.03 8.39
N ARG A 25 5.56 4.66 7.98
CA ARG A 25 5.80 3.51 7.08
C ARG A 25 5.39 2.20 7.75
N GLU A 26 5.76 2.02 9.02
CA GLU A 26 5.36 0.87 9.84
C GLU A 26 3.84 0.70 9.85
N LEU A 27 3.12 1.79 10.13
CA LEU A 27 1.67 1.77 10.20
C LEU A 27 1.04 1.47 8.83
N ALA A 28 1.58 2.03 7.76
CA ALA A 28 1.12 1.74 6.40
C ALA A 28 1.28 0.26 6.04
N VAL A 29 2.43 -0.33 6.33
CA VAL A 29 2.72 -1.75 6.08
C VAL A 29 1.87 -2.67 6.97
N ALA A 30 1.71 -2.33 8.24
CA ALA A 30 0.87 -3.09 9.16
C ALA A 30 -0.60 -3.11 8.71
N LEU A 31 -1.13 -1.99 8.24
CA LEU A 31 -2.49 -1.91 7.71
C LEU A 31 -2.65 -2.69 6.38
N TYR A 32 -1.62 -2.72 5.54
CA TYR A 32 -1.60 -3.57 4.35
C TYR A 32 -1.59 -5.05 4.72
N ALA A 33 -0.72 -5.48 5.64
CA ALA A 33 -0.63 -6.86 6.11
C ALA A 33 -1.96 -7.36 6.72
N GLN A 34 -2.73 -6.46 7.34
CA GLN A 34 -4.07 -6.75 7.87
C GLN A 34 -5.19 -6.68 6.83
N ARG A 35 -4.87 -6.49 5.53
CA ARG A 35 -5.82 -6.28 4.43
C ARG A 35 -6.80 -5.12 4.68
N ARG A 36 -6.39 -4.11 5.46
CA ARG A 36 -7.17 -2.88 5.75
C ARG A 36 -6.91 -1.78 4.73
N LEU A 37 -5.71 -1.75 4.15
CA LEU A 37 -5.33 -0.86 3.06
C LEU A 37 -4.87 -1.70 1.86
N SER A 38 -5.21 -1.25 0.65
CA SER A 38 -4.61 -1.79 -0.56
C SER A 38 -3.14 -1.40 -0.67
N ALA A 39 -2.36 -2.17 -1.45
CA ALA A 39 -0.94 -1.88 -1.67
C ALA A 39 -0.73 -0.45 -2.21
N GLY A 40 -1.60 0.00 -3.12
CA GLY A 40 -1.57 1.35 -3.70
C GLY A 40 -1.76 2.47 -2.67
N LYS A 41 -2.70 2.29 -1.73
CA LYS A 41 -2.98 3.30 -0.70
C LYS A 41 -1.91 3.30 0.40
N ALA A 42 -1.43 2.13 0.79
CA ALA A 42 -0.35 1.97 1.75
C ALA A 42 0.97 2.58 1.25
N ARG A 43 1.41 2.28 0.03
CA ARG A 43 2.64 2.85 -0.55
C ARG A 43 2.57 4.37 -0.71
N ALA A 44 1.42 4.88 -1.16
CA ALA A 44 1.22 6.32 -1.33
C ALA A 44 1.28 7.05 0.02
N TRP A 45 0.70 6.47 1.06
CA TRP A 45 0.77 7.03 2.40
C TRP A 45 2.17 6.94 3.01
N ALA A 46 2.86 5.82 2.81
CA ALA A 46 4.25 5.61 3.25
C ALA A 46 5.27 6.49 2.50
N GLY A 47 4.87 7.10 1.37
CA GLY A 47 5.77 7.88 0.51
C GLY A 47 6.80 7.00 -0.20
N LEU A 48 6.45 5.74 -0.48
CA LEU A 48 7.33 4.75 -1.08
C LEU A 48 6.93 4.49 -2.53
N SER A 49 7.94 4.25 -3.38
CA SER A 49 7.72 3.67 -4.71
C SER A 49 7.16 2.24 -4.59
N LEU A 50 6.58 1.73 -5.68
CA LEU A 50 6.11 0.34 -5.72
C LEU A 50 7.24 -0.65 -5.43
N TRP A 51 8.44 -0.39 -5.96
CA TRP A 51 9.61 -1.25 -5.74
C TRP A 51 10.07 -1.25 -4.28
N GLU A 52 10.19 -0.07 -3.65
CA GLU A 52 10.56 0.04 -2.23
C GLU A 52 9.52 -0.63 -1.33
N PHE A 53 8.22 -0.47 -1.63
CA PHE A 53 7.16 -1.10 -0.88
C PHE A 53 7.20 -2.63 -1.00
N ARG A 54 7.50 -3.15 -2.19
CA ARG A 54 7.67 -4.60 -2.43
C ARG A 54 8.86 -5.15 -1.66
N GLN A 55 10.00 -4.46 -1.70
CA GLN A 55 11.21 -4.86 -0.97
C GLN A 55 10.98 -4.82 0.55
N LEU A 56 10.30 -3.79 1.05
CA LEU A 56 9.96 -3.66 2.47
C LEU A 56 8.97 -4.74 2.93
N SER A 57 7.97 -5.06 2.12
CA SER A 57 7.02 -6.12 2.44
C SER A 57 7.68 -7.51 2.42
N ALA A 58 8.54 -7.75 1.43
CA ALA A 58 9.30 -8.99 1.31
C ALA A 58 10.26 -9.19 2.49
N SER A 59 10.97 -8.15 2.94
CA SER A 59 11.86 -8.24 4.10
C SER A 59 11.12 -8.53 5.42
N ARG A 60 9.82 -8.24 5.46
CA ARG A 60 8.91 -8.52 6.58
C ARG A 60 8.20 -9.86 6.48
N GLY A 61 8.43 -10.63 5.41
CA GLY A 61 7.70 -11.87 5.15
C GLY A 61 6.21 -11.64 4.89
N ILE A 62 5.82 -10.42 4.51
CA ILE A 62 4.47 -10.10 4.08
C ILE A 62 4.41 -10.44 2.59
N PRO A 63 3.67 -11.47 2.18
CA PRO A 63 3.51 -11.78 0.77
C PRO A 63 2.92 -10.55 0.10
N VAL A 64 3.67 -9.99 -0.84
CA VAL A 64 3.12 -9.03 -1.78
C VAL A 64 2.35 -9.87 -2.80
N ASP A 65 1.16 -10.29 -2.40
CA ASP A 65 0.20 -10.74 -3.41
C ASP A 65 -0.04 -9.53 -4.32
N PHE A 66 0.12 -9.74 -5.63
CA PHE A 66 -0.46 -8.84 -6.63
C PHE A 66 -1.92 -8.64 -6.21
N ASP A 67 -2.21 -7.47 -5.65
CA ASP A 67 -3.43 -7.20 -4.91
C ASP A 67 -4.62 -7.32 -5.88
N GLU A 68 -5.77 -7.79 -5.41
CA GLU A 68 -7.01 -7.91 -6.21
C GLU A 68 -7.37 -6.60 -6.92
N ALA A 69 -6.86 -5.47 -6.43
CA ALA A 69 -6.96 -4.15 -7.05
C ALA A 69 -6.12 -3.97 -8.33
N GLU A 70 -4.92 -4.56 -8.44
CA GLU A 70 -4.12 -4.59 -9.68
C GLU A 70 -4.84 -5.47 -10.72
N LEU A 71 -5.39 -6.61 -10.30
CA LEU A 71 -6.23 -7.45 -11.16
C LEU A 71 -7.51 -6.72 -11.59
N ALA A 72 -8.16 -5.95 -10.69
CA ALA A 72 -9.38 -5.20 -11.02
C ALA A 72 -9.13 -4.02 -11.97
N GLU A 73 -7.97 -3.38 -11.88
CA GLU A 73 -7.53 -2.35 -12.84
C GLU A 73 -7.17 -2.98 -14.20
N ASP A 74 -6.44 -4.10 -14.21
CA ASP A 74 -6.12 -4.82 -15.44
C ASP A 74 -7.40 -5.35 -16.13
N LEU A 75 -8.35 -5.91 -15.37
CA LEU A 75 -9.65 -6.34 -15.89
C LEU A 75 -10.45 -5.16 -16.45
N LYS A 76 -10.42 -3.99 -15.79
CA LYS A 76 -11.05 -2.77 -16.34
C LYS A 76 -10.38 -2.28 -17.62
N ALA A 77 -9.06 -2.38 -17.71
CA ALA A 77 -8.30 -1.99 -18.89
C ALA A 77 -8.60 -2.93 -20.06
N ILE A 78 -8.68 -4.25 -19.82
CA ILE A 78 -9.05 -5.27 -20.81
C ILE A 78 -10.50 -5.07 -21.29
N ASP A 79 -11.46 -4.90 -20.39
CA ASP A 79 -12.87 -4.68 -20.74
C ASP A 79 -13.10 -3.37 -21.52
N GLN A 80 -12.35 -2.30 -21.22
CA GLN A 80 -12.35 -1.08 -22.03
C GLN A 80 -11.72 -1.30 -23.42
N TRP A 81 -10.69 -2.13 -23.50
CA TRP A 81 -10.02 -2.46 -24.77
C TRP A 81 -10.93 -3.32 -25.68
N GLU A 82 -11.59 -4.35 -25.13
CA GLU A 82 -12.55 -5.19 -25.85
C GLU A 82 -13.75 -4.40 -26.38
N ARG A 83 -14.32 -3.52 -25.53
CA ARG A 83 -15.43 -2.64 -25.93
C ARG A 83 -15.04 -1.60 -26.98
N SER A 84 -13.78 -1.18 -27.03
CA SER A 84 -13.31 -0.23 -28.04
C SER A 84 -12.87 -0.91 -29.34
N HIS A 85 -12.57 -2.21 -29.33
CA HIS A 85 -12.05 -2.95 -30.48
C HIS A 85 -13.00 -4.03 -31.03
N GLY A 86 -14.21 -4.17 -30.47
CA GLY A 86 -15.28 -4.98 -31.08
C GLY A 86 -14.96 -6.47 -31.21
N ILE A 87 -14.22 -7.03 -30.25
CA ILE A 87 -14.00 -8.47 -30.16
C ILE A 87 -15.01 -9.02 -29.13
N GLU A 88 -16.22 -9.32 -29.59
CA GLU A 88 -17.06 -10.31 -28.91
C GLU A 88 -16.70 -11.71 -29.46
N PRO A 89 -16.76 -12.79 -28.67
CA PRO A 89 -16.63 -14.15 -29.17
C PRO A 89 -17.75 -14.55 -30.13
#